data_AF-A0A831UCA3-F1
#
_entry.id   AF-A0A831UCA3-F1
#
_cell.length_a   1.000
_cell.length_b   1.000
_cell.length_c   1.000
_cell.angle_alpha   90.00
_cell.angle_beta   90.00
_cell.angle_gamma   90.00
#
_symmetry.space_group_name_H-M   'P 1'
#
loop_
_entity.id
_entity.type
_entity.pdbx_description
1 polymer ?
#
loop_
_entity_poly.entity_id
_entity_poly.type
_entity_poly.pdbx_seq_one_letter_code
_entity_poly.pdbx_strand_id
1 'polypeptide(L)'
;MDSRDRVIQVIRHERPDRIPIYAWVKANLTPQIEAAFGSVEAFEDRYEFDFAHLFGGPPTYAGDTIEALRATLGGPITPEAALDLPLSNVDDIDAYHDIAEQVEHHKERRGRFV
;
A
#
# COMPACT_ATOMS: atom_id res chain seq x y z
N MET A 1 -6.58 3.45 -24.05
CA MET A 1 -5.50 2.96 -23.17
C MET A 1 -6.07 2.91 -21.77
N ASP A 2 -6.03 1.76 -21.11
CA ASP A 2 -6.51 1.67 -19.74
C ASP A 2 -5.48 2.27 -18.77
N SER A 3 -5.87 2.40 -17.51
CA SER A 3 -5.02 2.97 -16.45
C SER A 3 -3.72 2.20 -16.27
N ARG A 4 -3.78 0.87 -16.30
CA ARG A 4 -2.62 0.00 -16.12
C ARG A 4 -1.61 0.14 -17.26
N ASP A 5 -2.07 0.12 -18.51
CA ASP A 5 -1.24 0.29 -19.70
C ASP A 5 -0.53 1.64 -19.68
N ARG A 6 -1.23 2.70 -19.25
CA ARG A 6 -0.67 4.05 -19.14
C ARG A 6 0.53 4.10 -18.19
N VAL A 7 0.42 3.46 -17.03
CA VAL A 7 1.51 3.36 -16.05
C VAL A 7 2.67 2.53 -16.60
N ILE A 8 2.39 1.40 -17.25
CA ILE A 8 3.41 0.53 -17.85
C ILE A 8 4.21 1.29 -18.91
N GLN A 9 3.55 2.07 -19.77
CA GLN A 9 4.23 2.86 -20.80
C GLN A 9 5.19 3.88 -20.20
N VAL A 10 4.77 4.60 -19.15
CA VAL A 10 5.65 5.56 -18.46
C VAL A 10 6.87 4.87 -17.86
N ILE A 11 6.69 3.75 -17.15
CA ILE A 11 7.81 2.98 -16.56
C ILE A 11 8.81 2.54 -17.65
N ARG A 12 8.32 2.25 -18.86
CA ARG A 12 9.14 1.86 -20.01
C ARG A 12 9.73 3.03 -20.80
N HIS A 13 9.52 4.27 -20.36
CA HIS A 13 9.91 5.48 -21.08
C HIS A 13 9.23 5.63 -22.46
N GLU A 14 8.04 5.06 -22.62
CA GLU A 14 7.19 5.19 -23.80
C GLU A 14 6.28 6.43 -23.66
N ARG A 15 5.44 6.67 -24.68
CA ARG A 15 4.56 7.85 -24.73
C ARG A 15 3.10 7.46 -24.49
N PRO A 16 2.56 7.64 -23.27
CA PRO A 16 1.15 7.41 -23.00
C PRO A 16 0.25 8.48 -23.62
N ASP A 17 -1.05 8.24 -23.61
CA ASP A 17 -2.09 9.20 -24.03
C ASP A 17 -2.21 10.42 -23.09
N ARG A 18 -1.95 10.24 -21.78
CA ARG A 18 -1.70 11.28 -20.78
C ARG A 18 -0.75 10.79 -19.69
N ILE A 19 -0.23 11.71 -18.88
CA ILE A 19 0.55 11.32 -17.68
C ILE A 19 -0.40 10.60 -16.68
N PRO A 20 0.00 9.44 -16.12
CA PRO A 20 -0.75 8.76 -15.08
C PRO A 20 -0.92 9.65 -13.84
N ILE A 21 -2.08 9.53 -13.18
CA ILE A 21 -2.39 10.25 -11.95
C ILE A 21 -2.31 9.28 -10.77
N TYR A 22 -1.63 9.72 -9.71
CA TYR A 22 -1.54 9.03 -8.45
C TYR A 22 -1.47 10.03 -7.29
N ALA A 23 -2.09 9.69 -6.17
CA ALA A 23 -1.86 10.35 -4.89
C ALA A 23 -2.00 9.37 -3.72
N TRP A 24 -1.18 9.57 -2.68
CA TRP A 24 -1.30 8.84 -1.43
C TRP A 24 -2.14 9.65 -0.43
N VAL A 25 -3.45 9.38 -0.40
CA VAL A 25 -4.40 10.21 0.39
C VAL A 25 -5.16 9.45 1.47
N LYS A 26 -5.39 8.14 1.29
CA LYS A 26 -6.22 7.33 2.21
C LYS A 26 -5.73 7.37 3.66
N ALA A 27 -4.41 7.32 3.88
CA ALA A 27 -3.86 7.32 5.23
C ALA A 27 -4.14 8.61 6.04
N ASN A 28 -4.31 9.75 5.37
CA ASN A 28 -4.29 11.06 6.04
C ASN A 28 -5.58 11.88 5.84
N LEU A 29 -6.33 11.62 4.76
CA LEU A 29 -7.42 12.47 4.29
C LEU A 29 -8.77 11.75 4.16
N THR A 30 -8.87 10.50 4.62
CA THR A 30 -10.11 9.70 4.50
C THR A 30 -11.34 10.45 5.02
N PRO A 31 -11.36 11.06 6.23
CA PRO A 31 -12.55 11.76 6.72
C PRO A 31 -13.01 12.92 5.84
N GLN A 32 -12.05 13.71 5.31
CA GLN A 32 -12.34 14.87 4.46
C GLN A 32 -12.83 14.43 3.07
N ILE A 33 -12.25 13.35 2.54
CA ILE A 33 -12.62 12.79 1.26
C ILE A 33 -14.01 12.16 1.33
N GLU A 34 -14.29 11.36 2.35
CA GLU A 34 -15.60 10.74 2.56
C GLU A 34 -16.70 11.81 2.72
N ALA A 35 -16.42 12.89 3.45
CA ALA A 35 -17.37 13.99 3.60
C ALA A 35 -17.71 14.70 2.27
N ALA A 36 -16.80 14.74 1.31
CA ALA A 36 -16.98 15.44 0.04
C ALA A 36 -17.38 14.52 -1.14
N PHE A 37 -16.95 13.27 -1.13
CA PHE A 37 -17.08 12.33 -2.26
C PHE A 37 -17.81 11.03 -1.90
N GLY A 38 -18.14 10.82 -0.62
CA GLY A 38 -18.83 9.63 -0.12
C GLY A 38 -17.91 8.43 0.13
N SER A 39 -16.83 8.29 -0.65
CA SER A 39 -15.77 7.32 -0.39
C SER A 39 -14.45 7.74 -1.01
N VAL A 40 -13.35 7.12 -0.58
CA VAL A 40 -12.02 7.34 -1.18
C VAL A 40 -12.00 6.86 -2.63
N GLU A 41 -12.66 5.75 -2.92
CA GLU A 41 -12.76 5.18 -4.25
C GLU A 41 -13.50 6.11 -5.22
N ALA A 42 -14.59 6.74 -4.77
CA ALA A 42 -15.35 7.69 -5.58
C ALA A 42 -14.52 8.95 -5.90
N PHE A 43 -13.69 9.39 -4.96
CA PHE A 43 -12.72 10.45 -5.20
C PHE A 43 -11.67 10.04 -6.24
N GLU A 44 -11.07 8.86 -6.07
CA GLU A 44 -10.06 8.35 -7.01
C GLU A 44 -10.62 8.17 -8.42
N ASP A 45 -11.86 7.70 -8.57
CA ASP A 45 -12.54 7.60 -9.86
C ASP A 45 -12.82 8.97 -10.46
N ARG A 46 -13.26 9.94 -9.65
CA ARG A 46 -13.57 11.31 -10.09
C ARG A 46 -12.35 12.03 -10.69
N TYR A 47 -11.15 11.67 -10.23
CA TYR A 47 -9.88 12.20 -10.72
C TYR A 47 -9.10 11.21 -11.58
N GLU A 48 -9.72 10.08 -11.96
CA GLU A 48 -9.17 9.07 -12.87
C GLU A 48 -7.78 8.56 -12.45
N PHE A 49 -7.64 8.17 -11.18
CA PHE A 49 -6.40 7.61 -10.66
C PHE A 49 -6.03 6.31 -11.38
N ASP A 50 -4.77 6.22 -11.79
CA ASP A 50 -4.29 5.13 -12.63
C ASP A 50 -3.60 4.01 -11.83
N PHE A 51 -3.20 4.31 -10.60
CA PHE A 51 -2.43 3.44 -9.72
C PHE A 51 -3.04 3.42 -8.32
N ALA A 52 -3.13 2.24 -7.71
CA ALA A 52 -3.52 2.06 -6.32
C ALA A 52 -2.31 1.59 -5.50
N HIS A 53 -2.04 2.29 -4.39
CA HIS A 53 -1.00 1.88 -3.45
C HIS A 53 -1.61 0.93 -2.42
N LEU A 54 -1.10 -0.29 -2.37
CA LEU A 54 -1.61 -1.33 -1.48
C LEU A 54 -0.66 -1.57 -0.30
N PHE A 55 -1.22 -1.92 0.85
CA PHE A 55 -0.48 -2.32 2.05
C PHE A 55 -0.93 -3.71 2.47
N GLY A 56 -0.01 -4.56 2.90
CA GLY A 56 -0.30 -5.88 3.45
C GLY A 56 0.92 -6.79 3.43
N GLY A 57 0.71 -8.06 3.76
CA GLY A 57 1.79 -9.01 4.02
C GLY A 57 2.26 -8.97 5.48
N PRO A 58 3.12 -9.93 5.86
CA PRO A 58 3.62 -10.02 7.23
C PRO A 58 4.50 -8.79 7.55
N PRO A 59 4.39 -8.22 8.77
CA PRO A 59 5.31 -7.17 9.21
C PRO A 59 6.73 -7.74 9.27
N THR A 60 7.76 -6.90 9.15
CA THR A 60 9.17 -7.36 9.24
C THR A 60 9.47 -8.07 10.57
N TYR A 61 8.90 -7.56 11.66
CA TYR A 61 9.02 -8.13 13.00
C TYR A 61 7.62 -8.28 13.60
N ALA A 62 7.42 -9.28 14.45
CA ALA A 62 6.17 -9.43 15.18
C ALA A 62 5.93 -8.22 16.10
N GLY A 63 4.70 -7.73 16.16
CA GLY A 63 4.36 -6.48 16.85
C GLY A 63 4.64 -6.52 18.35
N ASP A 64 4.26 -7.63 18.98
CA ASP A 64 4.55 -7.98 20.38
C ASP A 64 6.06 -8.05 20.68
N THR A 65 6.87 -8.52 19.72
CA THR A 65 8.34 -8.52 19.85
C THR A 65 8.89 -7.08 19.87
N ILE A 66 8.40 -6.21 18.97
CA ILE A 66 8.81 -4.79 18.92
C ILE A 66 8.35 -4.03 20.16
N GLU A 67 7.14 -4.29 20.65
CA GLU A 67 6.60 -3.68 21.86
C GLU A 67 7.41 -4.07 23.09
N ALA A 68 7.75 -5.36 23.24
CA ALA A 68 8.59 -5.85 24.33
C ALA A 68 9.99 -5.23 24.31
N LEU A 69 10.60 -5.12 23.13
CA LEU A 69 11.91 -4.47 23.00
C LEU A 69 11.84 -2.98 23.38
N ARG A 70 10.83 -2.27 22.88
CA ARG A 70 10.63 -0.85 23.21
C ARG A 70 10.44 -0.63 24.71
N ALA A 71 9.66 -1.48 25.37
CA ALA A 71 9.45 -1.43 26.81
C ALA A 71 10.76 -1.69 27.58
N THR A 72 11.58 -2.64 27.11
CA THR A 72 12.87 -2.99 27.74
C THR A 72 13.89 -1.86 27.62
N LEU A 73 13.96 -1.20 26.47
CA LEU A 73 14.91 -0.11 26.23
C LEU A 73 14.51 1.21 26.90
N GLY A 74 13.21 1.43 27.12
CA GLY A 74 12.69 2.71 27.63
C GLY A 74 12.97 3.90 26.71
N GLY A 75 13.22 3.65 25.43
CA GLY A 75 13.69 4.63 24.45
C GLY A 75 13.61 4.11 23.01
N PRO A 76 14.23 4.82 22.04
CA PRO A 76 14.26 4.39 20.64
C PRO A 76 14.91 3.02 20.46
N ILE A 77 14.38 2.22 19.55
CA ILE A 77 15.03 0.97 19.11
C ILE A 77 16.21 1.37 18.20
N THR A 78 17.43 1.09 18.63
CA THR A 78 18.63 1.28 17.80
C THR A 78 18.82 0.10 16.86
N PRO A 79 19.58 0.25 15.75
CA PRO A 79 19.89 -0.86 14.86
C PRO A 79 20.50 -2.05 15.59
N GLU A 80 21.41 -1.82 16.55
CA GLU A 80 22.08 -2.87 17.31
C GLU A 80 21.09 -3.67 18.16
N ALA A 81 20.10 -2.99 18.75
CA ALA A 81 19.06 -3.65 19.53
C ALA A 81 18.09 -4.47 18.67
N ALA A 82 18.00 -4.17 17.37
CA ALA A 82 17.15 -4.89 16.43
C ALA A 82 17.85 -6.06 15.72
N LEU A 83 19.19 -6.16 15.79
CA LEU A 83 19.98 -7.14 15.04
C LEU A 83 19.57 -8.59 15.30
N ASP A 84 19.22 -8.90 16.55
CA ASP A 84 18.89 -10.26 17.00
C ASP A 84 17.37 -10.52 17.02
N LEU A 85 16.56 -9.57 16.54
CA LEU A 85 15.11 -9.78 16.50
C LEU A 85 14.75 -10.85 15.46
N PRO A 86 13.87 -11.81 15.80
CA PRO A 86 13.37 -12.76 14.83
C PRO A 86 12.55 -12.02 13.77
N LEU A 87 12.89 -12.25 12.51
CA LEU A 87 12.09 -11.81 11.37
C LEU A 87 10.82 -12.66 11.28
N SER A 88 9.74 -12.04 10.82
CA SER A 88 8.52 -12.78 10.50
C SER A 88 8.76 -13.77 9.36
N ASN A 89 8.01 -14.88 9.37
CA ASN A 89 8.07 -15.88 8.32
C ASN A 89 7.45 -15.34 7.02
N VAL A 90 8.25 -15.24 5.95
CA VAL A 90 7.78 -14.79 4.63
C VAL A 90 7.00 -15.87 3.88
N ASP A 91 7.08 -17.13 4.32
CA ASP A 91 6.34 -18.25 3.75
C ASP A 91 4.95 -18.44 4.39
N ASP A 92 4.57 -17.58 5.34
CA ASP A 92 3.22 -17.56 5.90
C ASP A 92 2.24 -16.91 4.92
N ILE A 93 1.68 -17.72 4.03
CA ILE A 93 0.76 -17.28 2.97
C ILE A 93 -0.51 -16.65 3.53
N ASP A 94 -0.98 -17.06 4.70
CA ASP A 94 -2.20 -16.51 5.30
C ASP A 94 -2.02 -15.02 5.63
N ALA A 95 -0.80 -14.59 5.98
CA ALA A 95 -0.47 -13.18 6.19
C ALA A 95 -0.57 -12.31 4.92
N TYR A 96 -0.62 -12.91 3.73
CA TYR A 96 -0.78 -12.23 2.45
C TYR A 96 -2.22 -12.20 1.93
N HIS A 97 -3.19 -12.79 2.64
CA HIS A 97 -4.57 -12.88 2.17
C HIS A 97 -5.18 -11.51 1.83
N ASP A 98 -5.04 -10.54 2.73
CA ASP A 98 -5.59 -9.19 2.55
C ASP A 98 -5.00 -8.46 1.34
N ILE A 99 -3.69 -8.56 1.11
CA ILE A 99 -3.06 -7.94 -0.07
C ILE A 99 -3.49 -8.64 -1.38
N ALA A 100 -3.74 -9.95 -1.35
CA ALA A 100 -4.26 -10.67 -2.51
C ALA A 100 -5.68 -10.19 -2.88
N GLU A 101 -6.57 -10.01 -1.89
CA GLU A 101 -7.92 -9.46 -2.11
C GLU A 101 -7.87 -8.03 -2.66
N GLN A 102 -6.96 -7.20 -2.15
CA GLN A 102 -6.74 -5.84 -2.65
C GLN A 102 -6.24 -5.83 -4.10
N VAL A 103 -5.31 -6.72 -4.46
CA VAL A 103 -4.83 -6.89 -5.85
C VAL A 103 -6.00 -7.26 -6.75
N GLU A 104 -6.83 -8.23 -6.37
CA GLU A 104 -8.02 -8.61 -7.16
C GLU A 104 -8.98 -7.43 -7.31
N HIS A 105 -9.24 -6.68 -6.23
CA HIS A 105 -10.11 -5.51 -6.25
C HIS A 105 -9.62 -4.43 -7.22
N HIS A 106 -8.36 -4.01 -7.11
CA HIS A 106 -7.86 -2.85 -7.85
C HIS A 106 -7.39 -3.20 -9.26
N LYS A 107 -6.70 -4.32 -9.42
CA LYS A 107 -6.14 -4.73 -10.72
C LYS A 107 -7.19 -5.39 -11.60
N GLU A 108 -7.83 -6.44 -11.12
CA GLU A 108 -8.70 -7.28 -11.96
C GLU A 108 -10.10 -6.66 -12.14
N ARG A 109 -10.70 -6.14 -11.06
CA ARG A 109 -12.06 -5.55 -11.13
C ARG A 109 -12.10 -4.10 -11.59
N ARG A 110 -11.01 -3.34 -11.39
CA ARG A 110 -10.97 -1.89 -11.67
C ARG A 110 -9.94 -1.46 -12.71
N GLY A 111 -9.10 -2.38 -13.19
CA GLY A 111 -8.12 -2.09 -14.26
C GLY A 111 -7.01 -1.12 -13.86
N ARG A 112 -6.77 -0.92 -12.55
CA ARG A 112 -5.70 -0.04 -12.07
C ARG A 112 -4.35 -0.78 -12.05
N PHE A 113 -3.27 -0.03 -12.14
CA PHE A 113 -1.96 -0.54 -11.75
C PHE A 113 -1.92 -0.73 -10.22
N VAL A 114 -1.26 -1.78 -9.76
CA VAL A 114 -1.00 -2.08 -8.34
C VAL A 114 0.46 -2.46 -8.16
#